data_AF-A0A2S4KTD4-F1
#
_entry.id   AF-A0A2S4KTD4-F1
#
_cell.length_a   1.000
_cell.length_b   1.000
_cell.length_c   1.000
_cell.angle_alpha   90.00
_cell.angle_beta   90.00
_cell.angle_gamma   90.00
#
_symmetry.space_group_name_H-M   'P 1'
#
loop_
_entity.id
_entity.type
_entity.pdbx_description
1 polymer ?
#
loop_
_entity_poly.entity_id
_entity_poly.type
_entity_poly.pdbx_seq_one_letter_code
_entity_poly.pdbx_strand_id
1 'polypeptide(L)'
;MPRSATLDGGQDIQNAQFKKLAMDNLHDRHRAIFSRALSNVLATEIAELTCAQIVDGIPLSSVEKDGYGRSLSRKHPLHEVHTELCPGVLERTHQLRSELNSDTLQFDSRLIHGYMAASPGSRAFQTHLIELIARAVHDIAAEIHKIALNTSPHKDDGLSSWTPPKEDWEDELWWELHPDGAPPTLFQHPWYCYYDQYPQGVSDGVGYWAEARILGGVVLFDRRDPEADDGAEPNAIYFHSDRYQVTYRIYQLTDGQRQLLLNFLQSQDIRPASPLPILCGDDNRIRVDPEEPIGETKIYRDIWERKPLTPNDPDRRLKDVCTTGLDWLTVEEWKESHHRAFETKWKQDYPDLFSDTD
;
A
#
# COMPACT_ATOMS: atom_id res chain seq x y z
N MET A 1 -0.43 55.02 -14.60
CA MET A 1 -1.16 54.05 -15.42
C MET A 1 -0.81 52.66 -14.92
N PRO A 2 -1.76 51.90 -14.35
CA PRO A 2 -1.46 50.59 -13.81
C PRO A 2 -1.41 49.55 -14.94
N ARG A 3 -0.38 48.72 -14.92
CA ARG A 3 -0.23 47.54 -15.78
C ARG A 3 -1.08 46.40 -15.20
N SER A 4 -1.73 45.71 -16.12
CA SER A 4 -2.52 44.49 -15.96
C SER A 4 -1.78 43.42 -15.16
N ALA A 5 -2.40 42.91 -14.09
CA ALA A 5 -2.03 41.67 -13.45
C ALA A 5 -2.79 40.52 -14.13
N THR A 6 -2.05 39.68 -14.84
CA THR A 6 -2.49 38.40 -15.39
C THR A 6 -2.82 37.45 -14.24
N LEU A 7 -3.96 36.77 -14.33
CA LEU A 7 -4.42 35.74 -13.41
C LEU A 7 -3.51 34.51 -13.52
N ASP A 8 -2.84 34.18 -12.43
CA ASP A 8 -2.10 32.93 -12.25
C ASP A 8 -3.09 31.86 -11.78
N GLY A 9 -3.67 31.12 -12.74
CA GLY A 9 -4.71 30.12 -12.54
C GLY A 9 -4.18 28.68 -12.46
N GLY A 10 -2.94 28.48 -12.00
CA GLY A 10 -2.24 27.19 -12.13
C GLY A 10 -1.95 26.41 -10.84
N GLN A 11 -2.08 26.99 -9.64
CA GLN A 11 -1.56 26.38 -8.41
C GLN A 11 -2.59 25.95 -7.35
N ASP A 12 -3.88 26.28 -7.52
CA ASP A 12 -4.88 26.12 -6.43
C ASP A 12 -5.67 24.79 -6.43
N ILE A 13 -5.38 23.82 -7.30
CA ILE A 13 -6.12 22.53 -7.33
C ILE A 13 -5.47 21.44 -6.46
N GLN A 14 -4.20 21.59 -6.06
CA GLN A 14 -3.42 20.47 -5.51
C GLN A 14 -3.51 20.27 -3.99
N ASN A 15 -4.24 21.11 -3.26
CA ASN A 15 -4.31 21.03 -1.80
C ASN A 15 -5.73 21.15 -1.24
N ALA A 16 -6.73 20.70 -1.99
CA ALA A 16 -8.06 20.52 -1.43
C ALA A 16 -8.01 19.33 -0.45
N GLN A 17 -7.79 19.62 0.84
CA GLN A 17 -8.08 18.66 1.90
C GLN A 17 -9.59 18.46 1.89
N PHE A 18 -10.06 17.48 1.10
CA PHE A 18 -11.48 17.22 0.95
C PHE A 18 -12.08 16.90 2.30
N LYS A 19 -13.30 17.40 2.53
CA LYS A 19 -14.03 17.15 3.76
C LYS A 19 -14.13 15.64 3.98
N LYS A 20 -13.72 15.17 5.15
CA LYS A 20 -13.95 13.78 5.56
C LYS A 20 -15.42 13.61 6.00
N LEU A 21 -16.06 12.54 5.53
CA LEU A 21 -17.43 12.18 5.90
C LEU A 21 -17.44 10.82 6.60
N ALA A 22 -18.22 10.71 7.68
CA ALA A 22 -18.42 9.46 8.38
C ALA A 22 -19.42 8.55 7.62
N MET A 23 -19.31 7.25 7.87
CA MET A 23 -20.12 6.23 7.17
C MET A 23 -21.61 6.25 7.52
N ASP A 24 -21.97 6.91 8.62
CA ASP A 24 -23.36 7.21 8.98
C ASP A 24 -24.09 8.09 7.94
N ASN A 25 -23.36 8.76 7.05
CA ASN A 25 -23.92 9.57 5.96
C ASN A 25 -24.34 8.74 4.73
N LEU A 26 -24.03 7.45 4.69
CA LEU A 26 -24.42 6.57 3.58
C LEU A 26 -25.91 6.23 3.62
N HIS A 27 -26.53 6.11 2.44
CA HIS A 27 -27.86 5.51 2.33
C HIS A 27 -27.86 4.07 2.87
N ASP A 28 -28.95 3.65 3.52
CA ASP A 28 -29.07 2.35 4.20
C ASP A 28 -28.55 1.16 3.38
N ARG A 29 -28.88 1.13 2.07
CA ARG A 29 -28.44 0.04 1.18
C ARG A 29 -26.92 0.05 0.95
N HIS A 30 -26.34 1.21 0.67
CA HIS A 30 -24.90 1.37 0.47
C HIS A 30 -24.14 1.06 1.76
N ARG A 31 -24.63 1.58 2.89
CA ARG A 31 -24.06 1.29 4.22
C ARG A 31 -24.09 -0.21 4.53
N ALA A 32 -25.19 -0.88 4.26
CA ALA A 32 -25.32 -2.32 4.51
C ALA A 32 -24.35 -3.15 3.64
N ILE A 33 -24.15 -2.79 2.37
CA ILE A 33 -23.20 -3.47 1.49
C ILE A 33 -21.76 -3.26 1.98
N PHE A 34 -21.38 -2.03 2.29
CA PHE A 34 -20.06 -1.73 2.84
C PHE A 34 -19.81 -2.46 4.17
N SER A 35 -20.74 -2.37 5.12
CA SER A 35 -20.57 -2.95 6.46
C SER A 35 -20.39 -4.47 6.38
N ARG A 36 -21.14 -5.13 5.49
CA ARG A 36 -20.99 -6.56 5.22
C ARG A 36 -19.65 -6.88 4.57
N ALA A 37 -19.25 -6.12 3.56
CA ALA A 37 -17.96 -6.31 2.90
C ALA A 37 -16.79 -6.18 3.88
N LEU A 38 -16.80 -5.15 4.74
CA LEU A 38 -15.80 -4.96 5.77
C LEU A 38 -15.83 -6.10 6.79
N SER A 39 -17.01 -6.51 7.24
CA SER A 39 -17.17 -7.64 8.16
C SER A 39 -16.60 -8.93 7.57
N ASN A 40 -16.85 -9.22 6.29
CA ASN A 40 -16.30 -10.39 5.60
C ASN A 40 -14.77 -10.37 5.61
N VAL A 41 -14.15 -9.23 5.29
CA VAL A 41 -12.68 -9.07 5.32
C VAL A 41 -12.13 -9.26 6.73
N LEU A 42 -12.69 -8.58 7.73
CA LEU A 42 -12.21 -8.66 9.10
C LEU A 42 -12.41 -10.06 9.69
N ALA A 43 -13.42 -10.83 9.25
CA ALA A 43 -13.66 -12.19 9.70
C ALA A 43 -12.64 -13.22 9.16
N THR A 44 -11.72 -12.83 8.27
CA THR A 44 -10.70 -13.73 7.74
C THR A 44 -9.59 -13.99 8.77
N GLU A 45 -9.02 -15.19 8.74
CA GLU A 45 -7.88 -15.58 9.59
C GLU A 45 -6.66 -14.66 9.33
N ILE A 46 -6.43 -14.26 8.08
CA ILE A 46 -5.32 -13.36 7.73
C ILE A 46 -5.52 -11.96 8.30
N ALA A 47 -6.74 -11.43 8.34
CA ALA A 47 -7.03 -10.15 8.99
C ALA A 47 -6.84 -10.22 10.50
N GLU A 48 -7.30 -11.30 11.13
CA GLU A 48 -7.08 -11.54 12.55
C GLU A 48 -5.59 -11.61 12.89
N LEU A 49 -4.83 -12.44 12.19
CA LEU A 49 -3.39 -12.62 12.43
C LEU A 49 -2.60 -11.33 12.17
N THR A 50 -2.97 -10.56 11.14
CA THR A 50 -2.32 -9.29 10.83
C THR A 50 -2.59 -8.28 11.95
N CYS A 51 -3.84 -8.13 12.37
CA CYS A 51 -4.19 -7.24 13.49
C CYS A 51 -3.54 -7.70 14.80
N ALA A 52 -3.43 -9.01 15.03
CA ALA A 52 -2.77 -9.55 16.21
C ALA A 52 -1.30 -9.20 16.27
N GLN A 53 -0.57 -9.32 15.15
CA GLN A 53 0.83 -8.87 15.09
C GLN A 53 0.97 -7.38 15.39
N ILE A 54 0.08 -6.52 14.88
CA ILE A 54 0.10 -5.08 15.20
C ILE A 54 -0.08 -4.85 16.71
N VAL A 55 -0.97 -5.61 17.36
CA VAL A 55 -1.17 -5.56 18.82
C VAL A 55 0.06 -6.08 19.58
N ASP A 56 0.71 -7.12 19.06
CA ASP A 56 1.97 -7.66 19.58
C ASP A 56 3.10 -6.61 19.48
N GLY A 57 3.06 -5.79 18.43
CA GLY A 57 3.97 -4.67 18.19
C GLY A 57 5.16 -4.99 17.28
N ILE A 58 5.38 -6.26 16.94
CA ILE A 58 6.34 -6.69 15.92
C ILE A 58 5.76 -7.82 15.06
N PRO A 59 6.20 -8.01 13.80
CA PRO A 59 5.73 -9.10 12.96
C PRO A 59 6.28 -10.44 13.42
N LEU A 60 5.55 -11.52 13.13
CA LEU A 60 6.08 -12.88 13.25
C LEU A 60 7.27 -13.05 12.29
N SER A 61 8.24 -13.88 12.70
CA SER A 61 9.41 -14.18 11.87
C SER A 61 9.02 -14.72 10.49
N SER A 62 8.00 -15.56 10.40
CA SER A 62 7.52 -16.09 9.12
C SER A 62 6.98 -14.99 8.21
N VAL A 63 6.29 -13.99 8.77
CA VAL A 63 5.68 -12.88 8.04
C VAL A 63 6.73 -11.88 7.58
N GLU A 64 7.75 -11.60 8.39
CA GLU A 64 8.90 -10.79 7.98
C GLU A 64 9.65 -11.47 6.81
N LYS A 65 9.93 -12.78 6.95
CA LYS A 65 10.66 -13.55 5.94
C LYS A 65 9.92 -13.66 4.60
N ASP A 66 8.61 -13.46 4.63
CA ASP A 66 7.70 -13.40 3.48
C ASP A 66 7.60 -11.98 2.86
N GLY A 67 8.54 -11.08 3.21
CA GLY A 67 8.70 -9.77 2.57
C GLY A 67 9.58 -9.81 1.32
N TYR A 68 9.20 -9.11 0.26
CA TYR A 68 10.03 -8.93 -0.93
C TYR A 68 11.27 -8.12 -0.56
N GLY A 69 12.45 -8.70 -0.78
CA GLY A 69 13.73 -8.03 -0.53
C GLY A 69 14.23 -8.10 0.92
N ARG A 70 13.39 -8.55 1.86
CA ARG A 70 13.62 -8.58 3.34
C ARG A 70 13.99 -7.21 3.90
N SER A 71 13.14 -6.68 4.77
CA SER A 71 13.37 -5.36 5.38
C SER A 71 14.39 -5.41 6.53
N LEU A 72 14.56 -6.58 7.16
CA LEU A 72 15.51 -6.73 8.28
C LEU A 72 16.78 -7.47 7.88
N SER A 73 17.88 -7.15 8.56
CA SER A 73 19.11 -7.94 8.49
C SER A 73 18.81 -9.42 8.80
N ARG A 74 19.55 -10.32 8.16
CA ARG A 74 19.46 -11.77 8.42
C ARG A 74 19.82 -12.14 9.86
N LYS A 75 20.55 -11.27 10.56
CA LYS A 75 20.99 -11.44 11.96
C LYS A 75 19.98 -10.86 12.95
N HIS A 76 18.89 -10.26 12.50
CA HIS A 76 17.91 -9.64 13.38
C HIS A 76 17.33 -10.69 14.36
N PRO A 77 17.38 -10.47 15.70
CA PRO A 77 16.99 -11.48 16.69
C PRO A 77 15.55 -11.97 16.57
N LEU A 78 14.65 -11.12 16.07
CA LEU A 78 13.26 -11.45 15.72
C LEU A 78 13.13 -12.80 14.98
N HIS A 79 14.10 -13.15 14.12
CA HIS A 79 14.07 -14.37 13.31
C HIS A 79 14.04 -15.66 14.10
N GLU A 80 14.48 -15.62 15.34
CA GLU A 80 14.57 -16.76 16.25
C GLU A 80 13.58 -16.64 17.41
N VAL A 81 13.34 -15.42 17.92
CA VAL A 81 12.62 -15.22 19.17
C VAL A 81 11.12 -14.98 19.01
N HIS A 82 10.65 -14.45 17.87
CA HIS A 82 9.23 -14.11 17.66
C HIS A 82 8.62 -14.98 16.56
N THR A 83 8.50 -16.27 16.87
CA THR A 83 7.93 -17.29 15.95
C THR A 83 6.43 -17.51 16.16
N GLU A 84 5.91 -17.12 17.33
CA GLU A 84 4.51 -17.19 17.73
C GLU A 84 4.13 -15.86 18.40
N LEU A 85 2.83 -15.56 18.43
CA LEU A 85 2.32 -14.37 19.11
C LEU A 85 2.55 -14.45 20.62
N CYS A 86 2.77 -13.32 21.27
CA CYS A 86 2.88 -13.26 22.72
C CYS A 86 1.57 -13.68 23.43
N PRO A 87 1.65 -14.28 24.63
CA PRO A 87 0.47 -14.64 25.40
C PRO A 87 -0.46 -13.45 25.64
N GLY A 88 -1.77 -13.63 25.43
CA GLY A 88 -2.79 -12.60 25.65
C GLY A 88 -3.01 -11.64 24.47
N VAL A 89 -2.18 -11.70 23.42
CA VAL A 89 -2.29 -10.80 22.27
C VAL A 89 -3.58 -11.05 21.49
N LEU A 90 -3.93 -12.32 21.23
CA LEU A 90 -5.16 -12.66 20.51
C LEU A 90 -6.42 -12.19 21.24
N GLU A 91 -6.49 -12.41 22.55
CA GLU A 91 -7.60 -11.96 23.38
C GLU A 91 -7.73 -10.43 23.34
N ARG A 92 -6.59 -9.73 23.41
CA ARG A 92 -6.55 -8.28 23.29
C ARG A 92 -6.98 -7.80 21.90
N THR A 93 -6.57 -8.48 20.84
CA THR A 93 -7.01 -8.18 19.47
C THR A 93 -8.51 -8.34 19.34
N HIS A 94 -9.09 -9.41 19.91
CA HIS A 94 -10.55 -9.60 19.93
C HIS A 94 -11.26 -8.50 20.68
N GLN A 95 -10.73 -8.08 21.83
CA GLN A 95 -11.28 -6.96 22.60
C GLN A 95 -11.28 -5.67 21.76
N LEU A 96 -10.13 -5.27 21.21
CA LEU A 96 -10.02 -4.06 20.39
C LEU A 96 -10.98 -4.12 19.19
N ARG A 97 -11.07 -5.27 18.52
CA ARG A 97 -12.01 -5.46 17.41
C ARG A 97 -13.47 -5.31 17.82
N SER A 98 -13.85 -5.72 19.03
CA SER A 98 -15.21 -5.55 19.54
C SER A 98 -15.54 -4.09 19.90
N GLU A 99 -14.53 -3.29 20.20
CA GLU A 99 -14.65 -1.87 20.51
C GLU A 99 -14.61 -0.98 19.26
N LEU A 100 -14.07 -1.48 18.14
CA LEU A 100 -14.04 -0.79 16.85
C LEU A 100 -15.47 -0.59 16.32
N ASN A 101 -15.86 0.67 16.15
CA ASN A 101 -17.09 1.03 15.48
C ASN A 101 -16.81 1.36 14.00
N SER A 102 -17.20 0.49 13.08
CA SER A 102 -17.02 0.73 11.63
C SER A 102 -17.77 1.98 11.12
N ASP A 103 -18.80 2.44 11.82
CA ASP A 103 -19.55 3.64 11.43
C ASP A 103 -18.78 4.94 11.67
N THR A 104 -17.76 4.92 12.55
CA THR A 104 -16.94 6.10 12.84
C THR A 104 -15.79 6.28 11.85
N LEU A 105 -15.59 5.33 10.93
CA LEU A 105 -14.61 5.47 9.86
C LEU A 105 -14.97 6.66 8.96
N GLN A 106 -13.96 7.43 8.57
CA GLN A 106 -14.14 8.67 7.82
C GLN A 106 -13.35 8.66 6.51
N PHE A 107 -14.04 8.93 5.41
CA PHE A 107 -13.45 8.89 4.06
C PHE A 107 -13.59 10.22 3.34
N ASP A 108 -12.81 10.41 2.27
CA ASP A 108 -12.94 11.57 1.37
C ASP A 108 -14.39 11.69 0.86
N SER A 109 -14.98 12.88 1.05
CA SER A 109 -16.34 13.17 0.59
C SER A 109 -16.60 12.80 -0.87
N ARG A 110 -15.63 12.97 -1.78
CA ARG A 110 -15.76 12.60 -3.19
C ARG A 110 -15.92 11.11 -3.37
N LEU A 111 -15.16 10.30 -2.62
CA LEU A 111 -15.29 8.85 -2.66
C LEU A 111 -16.66 8.40 -2.14
N ILE A 112 -17.13 8.99 -1.04
CA ILE A 112 -18.46 8.71 -0.49
C ILE A 112 -19.56 9.10 -1.49
N HIS A 113 -19.48 10.29 -2.06
CA HIS A 113 -20.45 10.75 -3.05
C HIS A 113 -20.41 9.90 -4.33
N GLY A 114 -19.22 9.54 -4.82
CA GLY A 114 -19.05 8.65 -5.97
C GLY A 114 -19.63 7.26 -5.72
N TYR A 115 -19.43 6.72 -4.52
CA TYR A 115 -20.03 5.45 -4.11
C TYR A 115 -21.56 5.52 -4.06
N MET A 116 -22.12 6.59 -3.49
CA MET A 116 -23.57 6.80 -3.38
C MET A 116 -24.24 7.06 -4.74
N ALA A 117 -23.57 7.80 -5.63
CA ALA A 117 -24.09 8.13 -6.95
C ALA A 117 -24.07 6.93 -7.91
N ALA A 118 -23.16 5.97 -7.69
CA ALA A 118 -23.06 4.79 -8.53
C ALA A 118 -24.17 3.77 -8.21
N SER A 119 -24.84 3.28 -9.25
CA SER A 119 -25.85 2.23 -9.13
C SER A 119 -25.23 0.94 -8.59
N PRO A 120 -25.83 0.29 -7.57
CA PRO A 120 -25.35 -0.99 -7.06
C PRO A 120 -25.17 -2.02 -8.18
N GLY A 121 -23.99 -2.64 -8.23
CA GLY A 121 -23.61 -3.61 -9.25
C GLY A 121 -22.93 -3.03 -10.51
N SER A 122 -22.92 -1.70 -10.68
CA SER A 122 -22.14 -1.06 -11.75
C SER A 122 -20.63 -1.18 -11.52
N ARG A 123 -19.81 -1.06 -12.59
CA ARG A 123 -18.33 -1.05 -12.46
C ARG A 123 -17.86 0.04 -11.49
N ALA A 124 -18.38 1.26 -11.62
CA ALA A 124 -18.04 2.37 -10.74
C ALA A 124 -18.37 2.07 -9.27
N PHE A 125 -19.54 1.50 -8.99
CA PHE A 125 -19.92 1.09 -7.64
C PHE A 125 -18.96 0.05 -7.06
N GLN A 126 -18.58 -0.94 -7.87
CA GLN A 126 -17.66 -2.00 -7.47
C GLN A 126 -16.26 -1.46 -7.17
N THR A 127 -15.75 -0.55 -8.02
CA THR A 127 -14.46 0.11 -7.81
C THR A 127 -14.46 0.93 -6.52
N HIS A 128 -15.48 1.78 -6.32
CA HIS A 128 -15.60 2.59 -5.10
C HIS A 128 -15.77 1.73 -3.84
N LEU A 129 -16.49 0.61 -3.92
CA LEU A 129 -16.59 -0.34 -2.80
C LEU A 129 -15.21 -0.89 -2.43
N ILE A 130 -14.42 -1.32 -3.40
CA ILE A 130 -13.06 -1.84 -3.15
C ILE A 130 -12.16 -0.74 -2.58
N GLU A 131 -12.24 0.50 -3.08
CA GLU A 131 -11.50 1.65 -2.54
C GLU A 131 -11.86 1.93 -1.07
N LEU A 132 -13.16 1.93 -0.73
CA LEU A 132 -13.61 2.11 0.64
C LEU A 132 -13.13 0.98 1.56
N ILE A 133 -13.12 -0.27 1.09
CA ILE A 133 -12.64 -1.41 1.87
C ILE A 133 -11.14 -1.35 2.10
N ALA A 134 -10.36 -1.01 1.06
CA ALA A 134 -8.92 -0.80 1.18
C ALA A 134 -8.58 0.26 2.25
N ARG A 135 -9.24 1.42 2.16
CA ARG A 135 -9.07 2.50 3.16
C ARG A 135 -9.53 2.09 4.56
N ALA A 136 -10.64 1.35 4.68
CA ALA A 136 -11.11 0.87 5.97
C ALA A 136 -10.13 -0.09 6.65
N VAL A 137 -9.55 -1.03 5.89
CA VAL A 137 -8.52 -1.95 6.39
C VAL A 137 -7.28 -1.17 6.85
N HIS A 138 -6.83 -0.22 6.03
CA HIS A 138 -5.71 0.67 6.34
C HIS A 138 -5.95 1.45 7.64
N ASP A 139 -7.09 2.16 7.74
CA ASP A 139 -7.42 3.01 8.88
C ASP A 139 -7.60 2.19 10.17
N ILE A 140 -8.24 1.02 10.09
CA ILE A 140 -8.37 0.12 11.25
C ILE A 140 -6.99 -0.31 11.76
N ALA A 141 -6.10 -0.73 10.86
CA ALA A 141 -4.75 -1.14 11.23
C ALA A 141 -3.94 0.02 11.85
N ALA A 142 -4.05 1.22 11.29
CA ALA A 142 -3.43 2.42 11.82
C ALA A 142 -3.96 2.78 13.22
N GLU A 143 -5.27 2.67 13.45
CA GLU A 143 -5.86 2.93 14.77
C GLU A 143 -5.47 1.86 15.80
N ILE A 144 -5.49 0.57 15.44
CA ILE A 144 -5.01 -0.51 16.31
C ILE A 144 -3.55 -0.25 16.70
N HIS A 145 -2.70 0.13 15.74
CA HIS A 145 -1.30 0.44 16.00
C HIS A 145 -1.15 1.55 17.05
N LYS A 146 -1.87 2.68 16.90
CA LYS A 146 -1.83 3.78 17.87
C LYS A 146 -2.25 3.35 19.27
N ILE A 147 -3.32 2.57 19.38
CA ILE A 147 -3.84 2.08 20.65
C ILE A 147 -2.85 1.10 21.30
N ALA A 148 -2.26 0.21 20.50
CA ALA A 148 -1.37 -0.85 20.99
C ALA A 148 0.04 -0.35 21.34
N LEU A 149 0.51 0.74 20.72
CA LEU A 149 1.90 1.22 20.77
C LEU A 149 2.50 1.27 22.19
N ASN A 150 1.72 1.72 23.17
CA ASN A 150 2.20 1.88 24.55
C ASN A 150 2.06 0.65 25.44
N THR A 151 1.46 -0.41 24.91
CA THR A 151 1.05 -1.59 25.66
C THR A 151 1.48 -2.90 25.00
N SER A 152 2.19 -2.82 23.88
CA SER A 152 2.80 -3.95 23.20
C SER A 152 3.79 -4.66 24.13
N PRO A 153 3.80 -6.01 24.15
CA PRO A 153 4.82 -6.80 24.86
C PRO A 153 6.26 -6.46 24.45
N HIS A 154 6.47 -6.02 23.21
CA HIS A 154 7.77 -5.76 22.59
C HIS A 154 8.20 -4.28 22.64
N LYS A 155 7.54 -3.45 23.46
CA LYS A 155 7.88 -2.02 23.58
C LYS A 155 9.30 -1.79 24.09
N ASP A 156 9.72 -2.54 25.11
CA ASP A 156 10.93 -2.26 25.89
C ASP A 156 12.00 -3.37 25.80
N ASP A 157 11.84 -4.34 24.90
CA ASP A 157 12.74 -5.50 24.78
C ASP A 157 13.92 -5.29 23.81
N GLY A 158 13.93 -4.16 23.11
CA GLY A 158 14.99 -3.78 22.17
C GLY A 158 14.88 -4.44 20.79
N LEU A 159 13.89 -5.29 20.51
CA LEU A 159 13.75 -5.95 19.21
C LEU A 159 13.42 -4.94 18.10
N SER A 160 12.54 -3.98 18.37
CA SER A 160 12.14 -2.96 17.41
C SER A 160 13.21 -1.90 17.12
N SER A 161 14.19 -1.75 18.01
CA SER A 161 15.29 -0.77 17.89
C SER A 161 16.64 -1.40 17.58
N TRP A 162 16.66 -2.71 17.34
CA TRP A 162 17.89 -3.43 17.03
C TRP A 162 18.45 -2.98 15.67
N THR A 163 19.77 -2.81 15.61
CA THR A 163 20.50 -2.55 14.36
C THR A 163 21.68 -3.50 14.23
N PRO A 164 22.06 -3.89 13.00
CA PRO A 164 23.25 -4.69 12.80
C PRO A 164 24.52 -3.88 13.12
N PRO A 165 25.61 -4.52 13.58
CA PRO A 165 26.91 -3.86 13.75
C PRO A 165 27.37 -3.19 12.45
N LYS A 166 28.02 -2.01 12.55
CA LYS A 166 28.48 -1.26 11.37
C LYS A 166 29.74 -1.83 10.74
N GLU A 167 30.49 -2.63 11.50
CA GLU A 167 31.79 -3.16 11.11
C GLU A 167 31.68 -4.44 10.26
N ASP A 168 30.47 -4.97 10.07
CA ASP A 168 30.23 -6.19 9.33
C ASP A 168 29.88 -5.90 7.87
N TRP A 169 30.72 -6.37 6.95
CA TRP A 169 30.56 -6.18 5.51
C TRP A 169 29.27 -6.85 4.99
N GLU A 170 28.75 -7.87 5.68
CA GLU A 170 27.48 -8.52 5.30
C GLU A 170 26.26 -7.62 5.52
N ASP A 171 26.40 -6.60 6.38
CA ASP A 171 25.32 -5.68 6.76
C ASP A 171 25.51 -4.26 6.19
N GLU A 172 26.51 -4.05 5.33
CA GLU A 172 26.77 -2.78 4.63
C GLU A 172 25.54 -2.35 3.80
N LEU A 173 24.96 -3.30 3.04
CA LEU A 173 23.73 -3.07 2.26
C LEU A 173 22.54 -2.64 3.15
N TRP A 174 22.47 -3.14 4.39
CA TRP A 174 21.41 -2.74 5.30
C TRP A 174 21.57 -1.26 5.68
N TRP A 175 22.80 -0.81 5.97
CA TRP A 175 23.08 0.60 6.29
C TRP A 175 22.95 1.53 5.08
N GLU A 176 23.15 1.05 3.85
CA GLU A 176 22.84 1.81 2.63
C GLU A 176 21.33 2.06 2.50
N LEU A 177 20.50 1.07 2.81
CA LEU A 177 19.04 1.15 2.74
C LEU A 177 18.43 1.86 3.97
N HIS A 178 19.11 1.81 5.11
CA HIS A 178 18.67 2.35 6.40
C HIS A 178 19.76 3.22 7.04
N PRO A 179 20.15 4.34 6.41
CA PRO A 179 21.27 5.17 6.86
C PRO A 179 21.04 5.76 8.27
N ASP A 180 19.77 6.00 8.62
CA ASP A 180 19.36 6.57 9.91
C ASP A 180 19.20 5.52 11.03
N GLY A 181 19.47 4.23 10.75
CA GLY A 181 19.34 3.13 11.70
C GLY A 181 17.98 2.44 11.64
N ALA A 182 17.56 1.87 12.78
CA ALA A 182 16.38 1.01 12.83
C ALA A 182 15.14 1.78 12.34
N PRO A 183 14.30 1.15 11.50
CA PRO A 183 13.09 1.80 11.04
C PRO A 183 12.15 2.07 12.22
N PRO A 184 11.29 3.10 12.15
CA PRO A 184 10.39 3.46 13.24
C PRO A 184 9.29 2.42 13.50
N THR A 185 9.14 1.44 12.62
CA THR A 185 8.29 0.26 12.80
C THR A 185 8.85 -0.90 11.98
N LEU A 186 8.64 -2.14 12.44
CA LEU A 186 8.98 -3.35 11.70
C LEU A 186 7.85 -3.79 10.73
N PHE A 187 6.68 -3.17 10.80
CA PHE A 187 5.56 -3.38 9.87
C PHE A 187 5.75 -2.53 8.62
N GLN A 188 6.60 -2.99 7.70
CA GLN A 188 7.01 -2.19 6.55
C GLN A 188 6.59 -2.81 5.23
N HIS A 189 5.99 -1.99 4.37
CA HIS A 189 5.96 -2.23 2.93
C HIS A 189 7.06 -1.36 2.29
N PRO A 190 8.01 -1.91 1.51
CA PRO A 190 9.22 -1.18 1.06
C PRO A 190 8.96 0.16 0.36
N TRP A 191 7.83 0.28 -0.33
CA TRP A 191 7.43 1.48 -1.07
C TRP A 191 6.57 2.48 -0.29
N TYR A 192 6.12 2.14 0.93
CA TYR A 192 5.22 2.99 1.73
C TYR A 192 5.83 3.33 3.09
N CYS A 193 7.07 3.85 3.05
CA CYS A 193 7.87 4.19 4.24
C CYS A 193 8.09 5.70 4.44
N TYR A 194 7.38 6.57 3.71
CA TYR A 194 7.56 8.02 3.78
C TYR A 194 6.71 8.66 4.87
N TYR A 195 6.94 8.28 6.12
CA TYR A 195 6.05 8.61 7.24
C TYR A 195 5.81 10.11 7.44
N ASP A 196 6.80 10.96 7.16
CA ASP A 196 6.67 12.41 7.33
C ASP A 196 5.59 13.06 6.46
N GLN A 197 5.23 12.45 5.32
CA GLN A 197 4.18 12.98 4.44
C GLN A 197 2.80 12.36 4.74
N TYR A 198 2.75 11.33 5.58
CA TYR A 198 1.52 10.62 5.86
C TYR A 198 0.74 11.32 6.98
N PRO A 199 -0.59 11.53 6.82
CA PRO A 199 -1.41 12.23 7.81
C PRO A 199 -1.32 11.66 9.24
N GLN A 200 -1.08 10.35 9.38
CA GLN A 200 -0.98 9.62 10.64
C GLN A 200 0.44 9.09 10.91
N GLY A 201 1.43 9.59 10.16
CA GLY A 201 2.84 9.24 10.32
C GLY A 201 3.10 7.75 10.13
N VAL A 202 3.86 7.17 11.07
CA VAL A 202 4.22 5.75 11.08
C VAL A 202 3.00 4.84 11.02
N SER A 203 1.87 5.24 11.62
CA SER A 203 0.67 4.41 11.66
C SER A 203 0.04 4.21 10.27
N ASP A 204 0.16 5.18 9.36
CA ASP A 204 -0.25 4.98 7.97
C ASP A 204 0.66 3.97 7.27
N GLY A 205 1.96 3.95 7.59
CA GLY A 205 2.87 2.90 7.12
C GLY A 205 2.43 1.50 7.53
N VAL A 206 2.03 1.35 8.80
CA VAL A 206 1.46 0.10 9.32
C VAL A 206 0.14 -0.24 8.62
N GLY A 207 -0.68 0.77 8.29
CA GLY A 207 -1.89 0.62 7.48
C GLY A 207 -1.62 0.02 6.11
N TYR A 208 -0.64 0.55 5.37
CA TYR A 208 -0.22 0.02 4.06
C TYR A 208 0.34 -1.40 4.17
N TRP A 209 1.16 -1.66 5.19
CA TRP A 209 1.64 -3.02 5.44
C TRP A 209 0.47 -3.99 5.69
N ALA A 210 -0.49 -3.60 6.53
CA ALA A 210 -1.64 -4.44 6.85
C ALA A 210 -2.53 -4.68 5.62
N GLU A 211 -2.75 -3.67 4.79
CA GLU A 211 -3.46 -3.80 3.53
C GLU A 211 -2.77 -4.81 2.60
N ALA A 212 -1.45 -4.70 2.43
CA ALA A 212 -0.68 -5.65 1.65
C ALA A 212 -0.69 -7.06 2.24
N ARG A 213 -0.72 -7.18 3.57
CA ARG A 213 -0.85 -8.48 4.24
C ARG A 213 -2.22 -9.10 4.01
N ILE A 214 -3.29 -8.36 4.23
CA ILE A 214 -4.68 -8.84 4.26
C ILE A 214 -5.23 -9.01 2.84
N LEU A 215 -5.17 -7.96 2.02
CA LEU A 215 -5.75 -7.98 0.69
C LEU A 215 -4.83 -8.68 -0.31
N GLY A 216 -3.52 -8.63 -0.07
CA GLY A 216 -2.47 -9.19 -0.92
C GLY A 216 -1.59 -8.14 -1.59
N GLY A 217 -1.97 -6.87 -1.54
CA GLY A 217 -1.17 -5.72 -1.93
C GLY A 217 -1.85 -4.42 -1.50
N VAL A 218 -1.09 -3.32 -1.51
CA VAL A 218 -1.70 -1.98 -1.42
C VAL A 218 -2.56 -1.75 -2.66
N VAL A 219 -3.81 -1.36 -2.45
CA VAL A 219 -4.80 -1.22 -3.52
C VAL A 219 -4.74 0.17 -4.13
N LEU A 220 -4.49 0.21 -5.42
CA LEU A 220 -4.30 1.41 -6.22
C LEU A 220 -5.34 1.46 -7.35
N PHE A 221 -5.58 2.67 -7.85
CA PHE A 221 -6.62 2.94 -8.85
C PHE A 221 -6.03 3.72 -10.00
N ASP A 222 -6.59 3.49 -11.19
CA ASP A 222 -6.33 4.35 -12.33
C ASP A 222 -7.03 5.70 -12.13
N ARG A 223 -6.23 6.77 -12.07
CA ARG A 223 -6.70 8.16 -11.92
C ARG A 223 -6.53 8.96 -13.20
N ARG A 224 -6.24 8.32 -14.34
CA ARG A 224 -6.21 8.98 -15.65
C ARG A 224 -7.61 9.46 -16.02
N ASP A 225 -7.66 10.61 -16.67
CA ASP A 225 -8.91 11.18 -17.17
C ASP A 225 -9.27 10.49 -18.50
N PRO A 226 -10.40 9.76 -18.59
CA PRO A 226 -10.79 9.07 -19.82
C PRO A 226 -11.09 10.01 -20.99
N GLU A 227 -11.28 11.30 -20.75
CA GLU A 227 -11.43 12.29 -21.83
C GLU A 227 -10.08 12.82 -22.34
N ALA A 228 -9.00 12.64 -21.59
CA ALA A 228 -7.66 13.14 -21.92
C ALA A 228 -6.65 12.03 -22.28
N ASP A 229 -6.91 10.79 -21.90
CA ASP A 229 -6.04 9.64 -22.13
C ASP A 229 -6.86 8.44 -22.63
N ASP A 230 -6.68 8.09 -23.91
CA ASP A 230 -7.36 6.95 -24.56
C ASP A 230 -7.03 5.60 -23.91
N GLY A 231 -5.96 5.51 -23.11
CA GLY A 231 -5.55 4.34 -22.35
C GLY A 231 -6.07 4.30 -20.91
N ALA A 232 -6.88 5.29 -20.49
CA ALA A 232 -7.45 5.35 -19.15
C ALA A 232 -8.48 4.23 -18.92
N GLU A 233 -8.31 3.49 -17.82
CA GLU A 233 -9.24 2.48 -17.37
C GLU A 233 -9.75 2.84 -15.97
N PRO A 234 -10.73 3.76 -15.83
CA PRO A 234 -11.13 4.35 -14.54
C PRO A 234 -11.72 3.34 -13.53
N ASN A 235 -11.90 2.08 -13.93
CA ASN A 235 -12.34 0.99 -13.06
C ASN A 235 -11.30 -0.13 -12.95
N ALA A 236 -10.08 0.10 -13.43
CA ALA A 236 -8.95 -0.78 -13.19
C ALA A 236 -8.49 -0.65 -11.74
N ILE A 237 -8.17 -1.81 -11.16
CA ILE A 237 -7.73 -1.94 -9.78
C ILE A 237 -6.38 -2.62 -9.84
N TYR A 238 -5.40 -2.02 -9.19
CA TYR A 238 -4.03 -2.50 -9.18
C TYR A 238 -3.64 -2.85 -7.76
N PHE A 239 -2.86 -3.91 -7.60
CA PHE A 239 -2.27 -4.28 -6.32
C PHE A 239 -0.76 -4.04 -6.37
N HIS A 240 -0.22 -3.53 -5.28
CA HIS A 240 1.21 -3.44 -5.05
C HIS A 240 1.55 -4.39 -3.90
N SER A 241 2.00 -5.59 -4.26
CA SER A 241 2.39 -6.61 -3.29
C SER A 241 3.84 -6.42 -2.84
N ASP A 242 4.15 -6.88 -1.63
CA ASP A 242 5.50 -7.00 -1.08
C ASP A 242 5.77 -8.43 -0.61
N ARG A 243 5.15 -9.42 -1.25
CA ARG A 243 5.33 -10.84 -0.91
C ARG A 243 6.58 -11.45 -1.54
N TYR A 244 7.25 -12.31 -0.78
CA TYR A 244 8.37 -13.09 -1.33
C TYR A 244 7.88 -13.97 -2.48
N GLN A 245 8.66 -14.07 -3.57
CA GLN A 245 8.33 -14.84 -4.77
C GLN A 245 7.01 -14.47 -5.47
N VAL A 246 6.45 -13.29 -5.22
CA VAL A 246 5.34 -12.73 -6.00
C VAL A 246 5.94 -11.72 -6.98
N THR A 247 5.74 -10.43 -6.79
CA THR A 247 6.35 -9.40 -7.63
C THR A 247 6.54 -8.16 -6.79
N TYR A 248 7.60 -7.38 -7.07
CA TYR A 248 7.70 -6.04 -6.49
C TYR A 248 6.93 -4.98 -7.29
N ARG A 249 6.50 -5.33 -8.51
CA ARG A 249 5.86 -4.37 -9.41
C ARG A 249 4.38 -4.24 -9.09
N ILE A 250 3.80 -3.12 -9.48
CA ILE A 250 2.37 -2.90 -9.39
C ILE A 250 1.71 -3.66 -10.52
N TYR A 251 0.63 -4.40 -10.25
CA TYR A 251 -0.05 -5.20 -11.27
C TYR A 251 -1.54 -4.99 -11.24
N GLN A 252 -2.15 -4.92 -12.42
CA GLN A 252 -3.60 -4.84 -12.55
C GLN A 252 -4.22 -6.19 -12.20
N LEU A 253 -5.27 -6.20 -11.38
CA LEU A 253 -6.07 -7.39 -11.15
C LEU A 253 -6.73 -7.85 -12.44
N THR A 254 -6.74 -9.18 -12.65
CA THR A 254 -7.53 -9.76 -13.74
C THR A 254 -9.02 -9.62 -13.45
N ASP A 255 -9.86 -9.70 -14.49
CA ASP A 255 -11.31 -9.72 -14.31
C ASP A 255 -11.76 -10.87 -13.39
N GLY A 256 -11.09 -12.02 -13.47
CA GLY A 256 -11.33 -13.17 -12.59
C GLY A 256 -11.03 -12.87 -11.13
N GLN A 257 -9.85 -12.31 -10.82
CA GLN A 257 -9.48 -11.91 -9.45
C GLN A 257 -10.42 -10.83 -8.91
N ARG A 258 -10.75 -9.83 -9.73
CA ARG A 258 -11.69 -8.76 -9.35
C ARG A 258 -13.08 -9.32 -9.05
N GLN A 259 -13.60 -10.20 -9.90
CA GLN A 259 -14.92 -10.80 -9.69
C GLN A 259 -14.95 -11.71 -8.45
N LEU A 260 -13.89 -12.48 -8.23
CA LEU A 260 -13.68 -13.31 -7.05
C LEU A 260 -13.68 -12.47 -5.76
N LEU A 261 -12.95 -11.35 -5.74
CA LEU A 261 -12.98 -10.38 -4.63
C LEU A 261 -14.39 -9.82 -4.39
N LEU A 262 -15.06 -9.36 -5.45
CA LEU A 262 -16.39 -8.76 -5.34
C LEU A 262 -17.45 -9.76 -4.86
N ASN A 263 -17.38 -11.01 -5.32
CA ASN A 263 -18.27 -12.08 -4.86
C ASN A 263 -18.10 -12.30 -3.35
N PHE A 264 -16.85 -12.32 -2.87
CA PHE A 264 -16.56 -12.44 -1.45
C PHE A 264 -17.06 -11.23 -0.63
N LEU A 265 -16.74 -10.00 -1.06
CA LEU A 265 -17.16 -8.78 -0.38
C LEU A 265 -18.69 -8.66 -0.30
N GLN A 266 -19.40 -9.14 -1.32
CA GLN A 266 -20.86 -9.04 -1.39
C GLN A 266 -21.60 -10.26 -0.87
N SER A 267 -20.89 -11.34 -0.52
CA SER A 267 -21.50 -12.58 -0.03
C SER A 267 -22.33 -12.33 1.22
N GLN A 268 -23.48 -13.01 1.27
CA GLN A 268 -24.39 -13.01 2.43
C GLN A 268 -24.22 -14.26 3.29
N ASP A 269 -23.28 -15.13 2.93
CA ASP A 269 -22.98 -16.32 3.71
C ASP A 269 -22.39 -15.91 5.06
N ILE A 270 -22.65 -16.71 6.09
CA ILE A 270 -22.15 -16.44 7.46
C ILE A 270 -20.61 -16.52 7.49
N ARG A 271 -20.02 -17.38 6.66
CA ARG A 271 -18.58 -17.57 6.49
C ARG A 271 -18.26 -17.85 5.02
N PRO A 272 -18.20 -16.82 4.17
CA PRO A 272 -17.85 -17.02 2.78
C PRO A 272 -16.41 -17.54 2.67
N ALA A 273 -16.16 -18.39 1.68
CA ALA A 273 -14.80 -18.82 1.37
C ALA A 273 -13.97 -17.58 0.98
N SER A 274 -12.89 -17.35 1.72
CA SER A 274 -12.05 -16.16 1.54
C SER A 274 -11.14 -16.34 0.32
N PRO A 275 -11.13 -15.38 -0.62
CA PRO A 275 -10.14 -15.31 -1.68
C PRO A 275 -8.85 -14.60 -1.25
N LEU A 276 -8.80 -14.08 -0.02
CA LEU A 276 -7.73 -13.24 0.45
C LEU A 276 -6.60 -14.08 1.06
N PRO A 277 -5.33 -13.73 0.81
CA PRO A 277 -4.87 -12.61 -0.02
C PRO A 277 -4.93 -12.94 -1.53
N ILE A 278 -5.21 -11.93 -2.36
CA ILE A 278 -5.12 -12.03 -3.81
C ILE A 278 -3.71 -11.63 -4.24
N LEU A 279 -2.98 -12.56 -4.87
CA LEU A 279 -1.61 -12.37 -5.29
C LEU A 279 -1.48 -12.38 -6.81
N CYS A 280 -0.42 -11.74 -7.31
CA CYS A 280 -0.04 -11.75 -8.72
C CYS A 280 0.21 -13.19 -9.19
N GLY A 281 -0.30 -13.50 -10.37
CA GLY A 281 0.08 -14.69 -11.12
C GLY A 281 0.58 -14.29 -12.51
N ASP A 282 0.91 -15.30 -13.32
CA ASP A 282 1.33 -15.07 -14.71
C ASP A 282 0.26 -14.30 -15.49
N ASP A 283 -1.02 -14.47 -15.13
CA ASP A 283 -2.16 -13.81 -15.78
C ASP A 283 -2.28 -12.30 -15.56
N ASN A 284 -1.55 -11.77 -14.59
CA ASN A 284 -1.45 -10.34 -14.35
C ASN A 284 -0.42 -9.72 -15.31
N ARG A 285 -0.89 -9.44 -16.53
CA ARG A 285 -0.06 -9.03 -17.67
C ARG A 285 0.22 -7.53 -17.74
N ILE A 286 -0.63 -6.70 -17.13
CA ILE A 286 -0.44 -5.24 -17.08
C ILE A 286 0.30 -4.91 -15.78
N ARG A 287 1.54 -4.45 -15.94
CA ARG A 287 2.46 -4.15 -14.83
C ARG A 287 3.01 -2.73 -14.95
N VAL A 288 3.17 -2.08 -13.82
CA VAL A 288 3.72 -0.73 -13.69
C VAL A 288 4.93 -0.80 -12.76
N ASP A 289 6.03 -0.20 -13.21
CA ASP A 289 7.22 -0.09 -12.38
C ASP A 289 6.93 0.93 -11.27
N PRO A 290 7.05 0.56 -9.99
CA PRO A 290 6.77 1.46 -8.88
C PRO A 290 7.73 2.65 -8.79
N GLU A 291 8.89 2.57 -9.47
CA GLU A 291 9.85 3.65 -9.67
C GLU A 291 9.33 4.79 -10.56
N GLU A 292 8.36 4.52 -11.44
CA GLU A 292 7.82 5.55 -12.34
C GLU A 292 7.06 6.60 -11.51
N PRO A 293 7.22 7.90 -11.83
CA PRO A 293 6.51 8.95 -11.10
C PRO A 293 5.00 8.72 -11.10
N ILE A 294 4.39 8.66 -9.91
CA ILE A 294 2.94 8.45 -9.76
C ILE A 294 2.10 9.56 -10.41
N GLY A 295 2.69 10.75 -10.56
CA GLY A 295 2.10 11.87 -11.29
C GLY A 295 2.02 11.63 -12.80
N GLU A 296 2.84 10.76 -13.36
CA GLU A 296 2.86 10.39 -14.78
C GLU A 296 2.02 9.15 -15.04
N THR A 297 2.22 8.08 -14.26
CA THR A 297 1.44 6.84 -14.40
C THR A 297 -0.02 7.02 -14.00
N LYS A 298 -0.30 7.97 -13.10
CA LYS A 298 -1.60 8.21 -12.48
C LYS A 298 -2.22 6.96 -11.81
N ILE A 299 -1.39 5.97 -11.47
CA ILE A 299 -1.83 4.79 -10.73
C ILE A 299 -1.49 4.99 -9.25
N TYR A 300 -2.48 5.42 -8.47
CA TYR A 300 -2.33 5.67 -7.03
C TYR A 300 -3.69 5.66 -6.32
N ARG A 301 -3.69 5.40 -5.00
CA ARG A 301 -4.86 5.68 -4.16
C ARG A 301 -4.86 7.14 -3.77
N ASP A 302 -3.75 7.61 -3.21
CA ASP A 302 -3.51 8.98 -2.79
C ASP A 302 -2.24 9.52 -3.48
N ILE A 303 -2.28 10.72 -4.04
CA ILE A 303 -1.16 11.27 -4.86
C ILE A 303 0.13 11.51 -4.05
N TRP A 304 0.07 11.42 -2.72
CA TRP A 304 1.21 11.59 -1.81
C TRP A 304 1.67 10.26 -1.22
N GLU A 305 1.14 9.10 -1.63
CA GLU A 305 1.48 7.81 -1.00
C GLU A 305 2.94 7.38 -1.22
N ARG A 306 3.54 7.79 -2.34
CA ARG A 306 4.91 7.43 -2.79
C ARG A 306 5.63 8.68 -3.28
N LYS A 307 6.94 8.80 -3.02
CA LYS A 307 7.78 9.88 -3.56
C LYS A 307 8.41 9.45 -4.88
N PRO A 308 8.66 10.38 -5.81
CA PRO A 308 9.56 10.14 -6.93
C PRO A 308 10.96 9.77 -6.44
N LEU A 309 11.67 8.95 -7.21
CA LEU A 309 13.08 8.66 -6.95
C LEU A 309 13.93 9.93 -7.06
N THR A 310 14.82 10.11 -6.09
CA THR A 310 15.93 11.06 -6.14
C THR A 310 17.16 10.42 -6.79
N PRO A 311 18.15 11.20 -7.27
CA PRO A 311 19.33 10.65 -7.95
C PRO A 311 20.16 9.65 -7.14
N ASN A 312 20.05 9.70 -5.81
CA ASN A 312 20.76 8.80 -4.89
C ASN A 312 19.93 7.57 -4.51
N ASP A 313 18.64 7.54 -4.85
CA ASP A 313 17.79 6.40 -4.52
C ASP A 313 18.12 5.21 -5.43
N PRO A 314 18.12 3.97 -4.89
CA PRO A 314 18.32 2.78 -5.68
C PRO A 314 17.13 2.54 -6.62
N ASP A 315 17.40 2.44 -7.93
CA ASP A 315 16.40 2.08 -8.94
C ASP A 315 16.51 0.58 -9.26
N ARG A 316 15.49 -0.22 -8.90
CA ARG A 316 15.54 -1.68 -9.07
C ARG A 316 15.45 -2.12 -10.52
N ARG A 317 15.06 -1.24 -11.43
CA ARG A 317 15.04 -1.52 -12.87
C ARG A 317 16.47 -1.58 -13.44
N LEU A 318 17.44 -0.93 -12.79
CA LEU A 318 18.85 -0.94 -13.16
C LEU A 318 19.62 -2.21 -12.75
N LYS A 319 18.95 -3.23 -12.19
CA LYS A 319 19.59 -4.53 -11.89
C LYS A 319 20.27 -5.10 -13.14
N ASP A 320 21.47 -5.65 -12.93
CA ASP A 320 22.30 -6.28 -13.97
C ASP A 320 21.82 -7.70 -14.35
N VAL A 321 21.07 -8.35 -13.46
CA VAL A 321 20.48 -9.67 -13.68
C VAL A 321 19.01 -9.54 -14.10
N CYS A 322 18.67 -10.16 -15.23
CA CYS A 322 17.29 -10.31 -15.68
C CYS A 322 16.56 -11.35 -14.82
N THR A 323 15.60 -10.92 -13.98
CA THR A 323 14.75 -11.83 -13.20
C THR A 323 13.42 -12.05 -13.89
N THR A 324 13.44 -12.83 -14.98
CA THR A 324 12.19 -13.27 -15.62
C THR A 324 11.33 -14.13 -14.68
N GLY A 325 10.01 -14.00 -14.80
CA GLY A 325 9.01 -14.61 -13.93
C GLY A 325 7.93 -13.60 -13.54
N LEU A 326 7.63 -13.51 -12.25
CA LEU A 326 6.59 -12.61 -11.77
C LEU A 326 7.03 -11.15 -11.62
N ASP A 327 8.33 -10.82 -11.68
CA ASP A 327 8.79 -9.42 -11.82
C ASP A 327 8.64 -8.97 -13.29
N TRP A 328 9.31 -9.65 -14.23
CA TRP A 328 9.15 -9.41 -15.67
C TRP A 328 8.73 -10.67 -16.41
N LEU A 329 7.68 -10.57 -17.22
CA LEU A 329 7.12 -11.71 -17.94
C LEU A 329 8.02 -12.16 -19.10
N THR A 330 8.76 -11.22 -19.69
CA THR A 330 9.67 -11.47 -20.80
C THR A 330 10.98 -10.72 -20.60
N VAL A 331 12.01 -11.15 -21.34
CA VAL A 331 13.30 -10.45 -21.38
C VAL A 331 13.15 -9.07 -22.02
N GLU A 332 12.26 -8.94 -23.01
CA GLU A 332 11.95 -7.68 -23.68
C GLU A 332 11.37 -6.67 -22.70
N GLU A 333 10.39 -7.07 -21.87
CA GLU A 333 9.80 -6.21 -20.85
C GLU A 333 10.84 -5.74 -19.83
N TRP A 334 11.73 -6.64 -19.40
CA TRP A 334 12.85 -6.27 -18.53
C TRP A 334 13.78 -5.26 -19.20
N LYS A 335 14.14 -5.45 -20.48
CA LYS A 335 14.98 -4.50 -21.23
C LYS A 335 14.33 -3.13 -21.37
N GLU A 336 13.03 -3.08 -21.61
CA GLU A 336 12.28 -1.81 -21.70
C GLU A 336 12.27 -1.07 -20.36
N SER A 337 12.00 -1.79 -19.26
CA SER A 337 12.06 -1.25 -17.90
C SER A 337 13.46 -0.74 -17.55
N HIS A 338 14.49 -1.53 -17.86
CA HIS A 338 15.89 -1.16 -17.67
C HIS A 338 16.29 0.06 -18.51
N HIS A 339 15.82 0.15 -19.76
CA HIS A 339 16.09 1.27 -20.64
C HIS A 339 15.47 2.57 -20.12
N ARG A 340 14.19 2.56 -19.69
CA ARG A 340 13.55 3.73 -19.07
C ARG A 340 14.33 4.22 -17.85
N ALA A 341 14.76 3.31 -17.00
CA ALA A 341 15.57 3.65 -15.84
C ALA A 341 16.92 4.29 -16.21
N PHE A 342 17.57 3.76 -17.24
CA PHE A 342 18.81 4.34 -17.77
C PHE A 342 18.59 5.75 -18.32
N GLU A 343 17.52 5.96 -19.09
CA GLU A 343 17.18 7.29 -19.59
C GLU A 343 16.88 8.29 -18.47
N THR A 344 16.13 7.87 -17.45
CA THR A 344 15.86 8.70 -16.26
C THR A 344 17.15 9.07 -15.56
N LYS A 345 18.02 8.09 -15.28
CA LYS A 345 19.31 8.33 -14.63
C LYS A 345 20.22 9.24 -15.46
N TRP A 346 20.26 9.02 -16.78
CA TRP A 346 21.05 9.84 -17.69
C TRP A 346 20.60 11.31 -17.70
N LYS A 347 19.28 11.56 -17.70
CA LYS A 347 18.72 12.92 -17.58
C LYS A 347 19.05 13.58 -16.24
N GLN A 348 19.08 12.80 -15.15
CA GLN A 348 19.43 13.30 -13.82
C GLN A 348 20.93 13.60 -13.67
N ASP A 349 21.79 12.75 -14.22
CA ASP A 349 23.25 12.89 -14.12
C ASP A 349 23.80 13.97 -15.08
N TYR A 350 23.09 14.26 -16.18
CA TYR A 350 23.50 15.24 -17.20
C TYR A 350 22.38 16.24 -17.55
N PRO A 351 21.87 17.03 -16.59
CA PRO A 351 20.72 17.91 -16.82
C PRO A 351 20.98 18.97 -17.89
N ASP A 352 22.22 19.47 -17.99
CA ASP A 352 22.63 20.51 -18.93
C ASP A 352 22.55 20.08 -20.41
N LEU A 353 22.55 18.76 -20.68
CA LEU A 353 22.39 18.23 -22.04
C LEU A 353 20.92 18.17 -22.50
N PHE A 354 19.98 18.38 -21.56
CA PHE A 354 18.53 18.28 -21.79
C PHE A 354 17.77 19.54 -21.36
N SER A 355 18.44 20.51 -20.73
CA SER A 355 17.94 21.87 -20.65
C SER A 355 18.13 22.52 -22.01
N ASP A 356 17.09 22.55 -22.83
CA ASP A 356 17.07 23.45 -23.97
C ASP A 356 17.33 24.87 -23.46
N THR A 357 18.37 25.48 -24.03
CA THR A 357 18.52 26.93 -24.09
C THR A 357 17.25 27.51 -24.71
N ASP A 358 16.48 28.26 -23.92
CA ASP A 358 15.58 29.32 -24.37
C ASP A 358 15.56 30.48 -23.37
#